data_AF-A0A0A9BQ78-F1
#
_entry.id   AF-A0A0A9BQ78-F1
#
_cell.length_a   1.000
_cell.length_b   1.000
_cell.length_c   1.000
_cell.angle_alpha   90.00
_cell.angle_beta   90.00
_cell.angle_gamma   90.00
#
_symmetry.space_group_name_H-M   'P 1'
#
loop_
_entity.id
_entity.type
_entity.pdbx_description
1 polymer ?
#
loop_
_entity_poly.entity_id
_entity_poly.type
_entity_poly.pdbx_seq_one_letter_code
_entity_poly.pdbx_strand_id
1 'polypeptide(L)'
;MRKHLFLRIVEALGVWSPYFRLRRDAFGKVGLSPLQKCTAAIRMLAYGSPADLMDESFGVAESTAMECMIHFVQGVRHIFGHQYLRRPTEEDVQHLLHLGEVHHGFPGMLSSLDCMHWEWQNCPVAWKGQFIRGDHGVPTIMLEAVASADLWIWHAFFGAAGSNNDIKLMCWTSHHCLLIYYKGGHLMFSLQLMGHNTIWDTI
;
A
#
# COMPACT_ATOMS: atom_id res chain seq x y z
N MET A 1 -8.70 2.60 12.21
CA MET A 1 -8.24 3.94 11.78
C MET A 1 -8.82 5.00 12.71
N ARG A 2 -8.05 6.03 13.11
CA ARG A 2 -8.57 7.13 13.95
C ARG A 2 -9.58 7.98 13.16
N LYS A 3 -10.67 8.41 13.82
CA LYS A 3 -11.79 9.15 13.17
C LYS A 3 -11.34 10.41 12.43
N HIS A 4 -10.46 11.22 13.02
CA HIS A 4 -10.00 12.47 12.42
C HIS A 4 -9.24 12.24 11.10
N LEU A 5 -8.39 11.20 11.05
CA LEU A 5 -7.63 10.85 9.85
C LEU A 5 -8.57 10.40 8.73
N PHE A 6 -9.54 9.55 9.08
CA PHE A 6 -10.54 9.10 8.13
C PHE A 6 -11.33 10.27 7.53
N LEU A 7 -11.80 11.20 8.37
CA LEU A 7 -12.52 12.38 7.91
C LEU A 7 -11.65 13.30 7.03
N ARG A 8 -10.36 13.48 7.37
CA ARG A 8 -9.41 14.23 6.54
C ARG A 8 -9.26 13.60 5.15
N ILE A 9 -9.20 12.28 5.05
CA ILE A 9 -9.13 11.57 3.76
C ILE A 9 -10.41 11.80 2.96
N VAL A 10 -11.59 11.61 3.59
CA VAL A 10 -12.89 11.78 2.94
C VAL A 10 -13.07 13.19 2.41
N GLU A 11 -12.73 14.20 3.21
CA GLU A 11 -12.81 15.61 2.82
C GLU A 11 -11.87 15.92 1.65
N ALA A 12 -10.60 15.51 1.75
CA ALA A 12 -9.62 15.75 0.71
C ALA A 12 -10.02 15.08 -0.62
N LEU A 13 -10.51 13.84 -0.58
CA LEU A 13 -11.03 13.14 -1.76
C LEU A 13 -12.28 13.81 -2.34
N GLY A 14 -13.15 14.34 -1.49
CA GLY A 14 -14.32 15.11 -1.90
C GLY A 14 -13.93 16.42 -2.61
N VAL A 15 -12.84 17.08 -2.20
CA VAL A 15 -12.28 18.24 -2.92
C VAL A 15 -11.69 17.80 -4.27
N TRP A 16 -10.90 16.73 -4.26
CA TRP A 16 -10.18 16.23 -5.45
C TRP A 16 -11.09 15.74 -6.57
N SER A 17 -12.17 15.02 -6.26
CA SER A 17 -13.06 14.45 -7.28
C SER A 17 -14.54 14.57 -6.90
N PRO A 18 -15.41 15.02 -7.83
CA PRO A 18 -16.86 14.95 -7.65
C PRO A 18 -17.38 13.54 -7.38
N TYR A 19 -16.61 12.50 -7.72
CA TYR A 19 -16.96 11.12 -7.41
C TYR A 19 -17.13 10.89 -5.91
N PHE A 20 -16.29 11.49 -5.08
CA PHE A 20 -16.35 11.41 -3.62
C PHE A 20 -17.23 12.50 -2.99
N ARG A 21 -18.18 13.05 -3.77
CA ARG A 21 -19.26 13.88 -3.24
C ARG A 21 -20.57 13.09 -3.24
N LEU A 22 -21.52 13.57 -2.45
CA LEU A 22 -22.90 13.11 -2.56
C LEU A 22 -23.45 13.56 -3.91
N ARG A 23 -23.89 12.62 -4.73
CA ARG A 23 -24.46 12.88 -6.06
C ARG A 23 -25.90 12.39 -6.10
N ARG A 24 -26.71 13.00 -6.96
CA ARG A 24 -28.03 12.48 -7.35
C ARG A 24 -27.95 11.93 -8.77
N ASP A 25 -28.65 10.85 -9.03
CA ASP A 25 -28.78 10.33 -10.39
C ASP A 25 -29.76 11.18 -11.23
N ALA A 26 -29.93 10.83 -12.50
CA ALA A 26 -30.84 11.54 -13.42
C ALA A 26 -32.32 11.48 -12.96
N PHE A 27 -32.68 10.52 -12.10
CA PHE A 27 -34.00 10.38 -11.51
C PHE A 27 -34.12 11.10 -10.15
N GLY A 28 -33.06 11.79 -9.70
CA GLY A 28 -33.03 12.52 -8.44
C GLY A 28 -32.77 11.66 -7.20
N LYS A 29 -32.52 10.35 -7.35
CA LYS A 29 -32.22 9.45 -6.25
C LYS A 29 -30.84 9.78 -5.69
N VAL A 30 -30.75 9.88 -4.37
CA VAL A 30 -29.49 10.13 -3.66
C VAL A 30 -28.60 8.89 -3.77
N GLY A 31 -27.40 9.07 -4.31
CA GLY A 31 -26.40 8.01 -4.42
C GLY A 31 -25.61 7.79 -3.14
N LEU A 32 -24.58 6.94 -3.23
CA LEU A 32 -23.70 6.60 -2.11
C LEU A 32 -22.99 7.83 -1.52
N SER A 33 -22.95 7.89 -0.19
CA SER A 33 -22.25 8.95 0.53
C SER A 33 -20.73 8.82 0.39
N PRO A 34 -19.98 9.94 0.53
CA PRO A 34 -18.52 9.91 0.54
C PRO A 34 -17.93 8.97 1.59
N LEU A 35 -18.58 8.88 2.76
CA LEU A 35 -18.19 8.01 3.86
C LEU A 35 -18.35 6.53 3.49
N GLN A 36 -19.48 6.16 2.88
CA GLN A 36 -19.69 4.78 2.42
C GLN A 36 -18.66 4.38 1.36
N LYS A 37 -18.43 5.26 0.38
CA LYS A 37 -17.42 5.07 -0.68
C LYS A 37 -16.03 4.82 -0.09
N CYS A 38 -15.55 5.73 0.76
CA CYS A 38 -14.22 5.58 1.36
C CYS A 38 -14.14 4.35 2.29
N THR A 39 -15.22 4.02 3.00
CA THR A 39 -15.25 2.84 3.89
C THR A 39 -15.16 1.55 3.09
N ALA A 40 -15.94 1.41 2.02
CA ALA A 40 -15.89 0.24 1.15
C ALA A 40 -14.48 0.03 0.58
N ALA A 41 -13.90 1.10 0.01
CA ALA A 41 -12.53 1.06 -0.54
C ALA A 41 -11.48 0.65 0.51
N ILE A 42 -11.53 1.25 1.72
CA ILE A 42 -10.58 0.93 2.79
C ILE A 42 -10.74 -0.52 3.25
N ARG A 43 -11.96 -1.05 3.33
CA ARG A 43 -12.18 -2.45 3.75
C ARG A 43 -11.68 -3.44 2.71
N MET A 44 -11.92 -3.17 1.43
CA MET A 44 -11.37 -4.00 0.34
C MET A 44 -9.83 -4.01 0.40
N LEU A 45 -9.19 -2.85 0.61
CA LEU A 45 -7.73 -2.76 0.70
C LEU A 45 -7.15 -3.37 1.98
N ALA A 46 -7.81 -3.19 3.13
CA ALA A 46 -7.29 -3.63 4.42
C ALA A 46 -7.42 -5.14 4.65
N TYR A 47 -8.50 -5.74 4.13
CA TYR A 47 -8.82 -7.15 4.38
C TYR A 47 -8.68 -8.03 3.14
N GLY A 48 -8.38 -7.45 1.97
CA GLY A 48 -8.42 -8.19 0.70
C GLY A 48 -9.81 -8.74 0.40
N SER A 49 -10.87 -8.14 0.95
CA SER A 49 -12.23 -8.62 0.77
C SER A 49 -12.66 -8.48 -0.69
N PRO A 50 -13.29 -9.52 -1.27
CA PRO A 50 -13.85 -9.40 -2.60
C PRO A 50 -14.95 -8.31 -2.64
N ALA A 51 -15.13 -7.73 -3.82
CA ALA A 51 -15.95 -6.54 -4.02
C ALA A 51 -17.45 -6.81 -3.86
N ASP A 52 -17.88 -8.05 -4.09
CA ASP A 52 -19.25 -8.54 -3.93
C ASP A 52 -19.74 -8.44 -2.48
N LEU A 53 -18.87 -8.69 -1.49
CA LEU A 53 -19.19 -8.55 -0.06
C LEU A 53 -19.54 -7.11 0.36
N MET A 54 -19.22 -6.12 -0.48
CA MET A 54 -19.60 -4.73 -0.22
C MET A 54 -21.10 -4.50 -0.41
N ASP A 55 -21.79 -5.35 -1.17
CA ASP A 55 -23.24 -5.24 -1.35
C ASP A 55 -23.97 -5.62 -0.06
N GLU A 56 -23.57 -6.73 0.57
CA GLU A 56 -24.14 -7.17 1.86
C GLU A 56 -23.88 -6.16 2.99
N SER A 57 -22.69 -5.57 3.02
CA SER A 57 -22.27 -4.69 4.13
C SER A 57 -22.72 -3.24 3.96
N PHE A 58 -22.77 -2.73 2.72
CA PHE A 58 -22.94 -1.30 2.44
C PHE A 58 -23.99 -1.01 1.35
N GLY A 59 -24.61 -2.02 0.74
CA GLY A 59 -25.51 -1.87 -0.40
C GLY A 59 -24.80 -1.31 -1.63
N VAL A 60 -23.52 -1.67 -1.81
CA VAL A 60 -22.68 -1.23 -2.92
C VAL A 60 -22.46 -2.40 -3.87
N ALA A 61 -23.01 -2.31 -5.07
CA ALA A 61 -22.79 -3.31 -6.12
C ALA A 61 -21.30 -3.49 -6.41
N GLU A 62 -20.90 -4.73 -6.74
CA GLU A 62 -19.51 -5.13 -6.96
C GLU A 62 -18.72 -4.18 -7.88
N SER A 63 -19.29 -3.85 -9.04
CA SER A 63 -18.67 -2.95 -10.02
C SER A 63 -18.44 -1.54 -9.46
N THR A 64 -19.38 -1.05 -8.64
CA THR A 64 -19.28 0.26 -7.99
C THR A 64 -18.29 0.24 -6.84
N ALA A 65 -18.24 -0.86 -6.06
CA ALA A 65 -17.24 -1.05 -5.01
C ALA A 65 -15.83 -1.03 -5.60
N MET A 66 -15.65 -1.71 -6.74
CA MET A 66 -14.39 -1.75 -7.44
C MET A 66 -13.98 -0.38 -8.00
N GLU A 67 -14.87 0.28 -8.72
CA GLU A 67 -14.64 1.64 -9.24
C GLU A 67 -14.29 2.61 -8.10
N CYS A 68 -14.98 2.50 -6.97
CA CYS A 68 -14.73 3.29 -5.78
C CYS A 68 -13.33 3.04 -5.20
N MET A 69 -12.89 1.79 -5.11
CA MET A 69 -11.54 1.44 -4.67
C MET A 69 -10.48 2.03 -5.61
N ILE A 70 -10.68 1.94 -6.92
CA ILE A 70 -9.75 2.50 -7.92
C ILE A 70 -9.59 4.00 -7.73
N HIS A 71 -10.71 4.74 -7.71
CA HIS A 71 -10.70 6.19 -7.52
C HIS A 71 -10.12 6.58 -6.15
N PHE A 72 -10.35 5.77 -5.12
CA PHE A 72 -9.82 6.00 -3.79
C PHE A 72 -8.29 5.93 -3.81
N VAL A 73 -7.72 4.85 -4.36
CA VAL A 73 -6.26 4.68 -4.46
C VAL A 73 -5.63 5.80 -5.29
N GLN A 74 -6.24 6.15 -6.43
CA GLN A 74 -5.76 7.24 -7.28
C GLN A 74 -5.77 8.59 -6.55
N GLY A 75 -6.86 8.91 -5.87
CA GLY A 75 -7.00 10.16 -5.13
C GLY A 75 -6.05 10.22 -3.93
N VAL A 76 -5.93 9.14 -3.16
CA VAL A 76 -5.00 9.06 -2.04
C VAL A 76 -3.56 9.23 -2.53
N ARG A 77 -3.17 8.53 -3.60
CA ARG A 77 -1.84 8.69 -4.20
C ARG A 77 -1.61 10.12 -4.70
N HIS A 78 -2.60 10.75 -5.32
CA HIS A 78 -2.47 12.11 -5.84
C HIS A 78 -2.31 13.15 -4.72
N ILE A 79 -3.17 13.09 -3.70
CA ILE A 79 -3.23 14.08 -2.63
C ILE A 79 -2.10 13.87 -1.62
N PHE A 80 -1.88 12.63 -1.20
CA PHE A 80 -0.99 12.29 -0.09
C PHE A 80 0.35 11.72 -0.56
N GLY A 81 0.49 11.34 -1.84
CA GLY A 81 1.69 10.68 -2.34
C GLY A 81 2.95 11.52 -2.24
N HIS A 82 2.87 12.83 -2.48
CA HIS A 82 4.05 13.69 -2.31
C HIS A 82 4.54 13.71 -0.85
N GLN A 83 3.62 13.62 0.12
CA GLN A 83 3.99 13.63 1.53
C GLN A 83 4.47 12.26 2.00
N TYR A 84 3.75 11.19 1.68
CA TYR A 84 3.93 9.85 2.28
C TYR A 84 4.53 8.79 1.34
N LEU A 85 4.47 8.99 0.03
CA LEU A 85 5.05 8.09 -0.99
C LEU A 85 6.27 8.75 -1.65
N ARG A 86 7.12 9.36 -0.83
CA ARG A 86 8.38 9.99 -1.25
C ARG A 86 9.56 9.31 -0.59
N ARG A 87 10.75 9.52 -1.17
CA ARG A 87 12.01 9.14 -0.53
C ARG A 87 12.22 9.98 0.73
N PRO A 88 12.86 9.43 1.78
CA PRO A 88 13.31 10.22 2.92
C PRO A 88 14.18 11.40 2.45
N THR A 89 13.97 12.59 3.02
CA THR A 89 14.90 13.70 2.84
C THR A 89 16.08 13.56 3.80
N GLU A 90 17.08 14.41 3.65
CA GLU A 90 18.21 14.45 4.57
C GLU A 90 17.75 14.75 6.00
N GLU A 91 16.78 15.66 6.17
CA GLU A 91 16.20 15.98 7.47
C GLU A 91 15.49 14.77 8.10
N ASP A 92 14.74 14.00 7.31
CA ASP A 92 14.09 12.78 7.83
C ASP A 92 15.16 11.77 8.30
N VAL A 93 16.22 11.57 7.52
CA VAL A 93 17.32 10.65 7.87
C VAL A 93 18.01 11.10 9.15
N GLN A 94 18.36 12.38 9.27
CA GLN A 94 18.99 12.91 10.48
C GLN A 94 18.08 12.76 11.71
N HIS A 95 16.79 13.03 11.55
CA HIS A 95 15.81 12.87 12.62
C HIS A 95 15.69 11.39 13.05
N LEU A 96 15.63 10.46 12.10
CA LEU A 96 15.58 9.03 12.37
C LEU A 96 16.83 8.53 13.09
N LEU A 97 18.02 8.96 12.64
CA LEU A 97 19.29 8.61 13.29
C LEU A 97 19.36 9.15 14.73
N HIS A 98 18.92 10.39 14.94
CA HIS A 98 18.86 11.00 16.26
C HIS A 98 17.93 10.23 17.19
N LEU A 99 16.72 9.86 16.71
CA LEU A 99 15.79 9.04 17.48
C LEU A 99 16.37 7.66 17.79
N GLY A 100 17.05 7.03 16.82
CA GLY A 100 17.73 5.75 17.01
C GLY A 100 18.78 5.81 18.11
N GLU A 101 19.60 6.85 18.11
CA GLU A 101 20.64 7.07 19.12
C GLU A 101 20.05 7.38 20.49
N VAL A 102 19.06 8.30 20.58
CA VAL A 102 18.45 8.71 21.86
C VAL A 102 17.63 7.59 22.50
N HIS A 103 16.81 6.89 21.72
CA HIS A 103 15.89 5.89 22.25
C HIS A 103 16.50 4.50 22.42
N HIS A 104 17.47 4.14 21.58
CA HIS A 104 18.02 2.78 21.55
C HIS A 104 19.53 2.72 21.82
N GLY A 105 20.23 3.86 21.89
CA GLY A 105 21.68 3.89 22.14
C GLY A 105 22.52 3.37 20.97
N PHE A 106 21.92 3.25 19.77
CA PHE A 106 22.58 2.72 18.57
C PHE A 106 22.86 3.84 17.56
N PRO A 107 24.07 4.44 17.58
CA PRO A 107 24.46 5.42 16.56
C PRO A 107 24.47 4.75 15.18
N GLY A 108 23.77 5.35 14.22
CA GLY A 108 23.63 4.81 12.86
C GLY A 108 22.35 4.01 12.60
N MET A 109 21.48 3.80 13.59
CA MET A 109 20.21 3.09 13.38
C MET A 109 19.16 4.00 12.75
N LEU A 110 18.74 3.69 11.52
CA LEU A 110 17.71 4.43 10.79
C LEU A 110 16.29 4.03 11.20
N SER A 111 16.02 2.74 11.32
CA SER A 111 14.75 2.23 11.86
C SER A 111 14.85 0.74 12.16
N SER A 112 13.78 0.17 12.71
CA SER A 112 13.60 -1.29 12.75
C SER A 112 13.21 -1.80 11.36
N LEU A 113 13.86 -2.87 10.93
CA LEU A 113 13.42 -3.70 9.81
C LEU A 113 12.54 -4.82 10.37
N ASP A 114 11.38 -5.03 9.76
CA ASP A 114 10.51 -6.17 10.05
C ASP A 114 10.22 -6.94 8.76
N CYS A 115 10.07 -8.26 8.89
CA CYS A 115 9.78 -9.15 7.78
C CYS A 115 8.49 -9.95 8.03
N MET A 116 7.59 -9.95 7.04
CA MET A 116 6.41 -10.79 7.04
C MET A 116 6.44 -11.77 5.87
N HIS A 117 6.19 -13.04 6.17
CA HIS A 117 6.11 -14.11 5.20
C HIS A 117 4.65 -14.44 4.90
N TRP A 118 4.28 -14.43 3.62
CA TRP A 118 2.95 -14.81 3.17
C TRP A 118 3.01 -15.95 2.17
N GLU A 119 2.21 -16.98 2.40
CA GLU A 119 2.00 -18.03 1.41
C GLU A 119 1.39 -17.42 0.15
N TRP A 120 2.05 -17.67 -0.98
CA TRP A 120 1.62 -17.20 -2.28
C TRP A 120 0.81 -18.29 -2.99
N GLN A 121 -0.47 -18.40 -2.61
CA GLN A 121 -1.38 -19.43 -3.10
C GLN A 121 -1.47 -19.51 -4.63
N ASN A 122 -1.47 -18.35 -5.29
CA ASN A 122 -1.55 -18.23 -6.76
C ASN A 122 -0.18 -18.05 -7.43
N CYS A 123 0.91 -18.53 -6.82
CA CYS A 123 2.25 -18.42 -7.38
C CYS A 123 2.33 -19.17 -8.74
N PRO A 124 2.72 -18.48 -9.84
CA PRO A 124 2.92 -19.14 -11.13
C PRO A 124 3.89 -20.31 -11.03
N VAL A 125 3.60 -21.41 -11.74
CA VAL A 125 4.43 -22.63 -11.70
C VAL A 125 5.89 -22.34 -12.04
N ALA A 126 6.14 -21.45 -13.00
CA ALA A 126 7.48 -21.04 -13.39
C ALA A 126 8.29 -20.40 -12.25
N TRP A 127 7.62 -19.82 -11.25
CA TRP A 127 8.25 -19.06 -10.15
C TRP A 127 8.25 -19.84 -8.83
N LYS A 128 7.45 -20.92 -8.72
CA LYS A 128 7.40 -21.77 -7.52
C LYS A 128 8.79 -22.19 -7.04
N GLY A 129 9.68 -22.59 -7.94
CA GLY A 129 11.05 -23.00 -7.55
C GLY A 129 11.87 -21.89 -6.87
N GLN A 130 11.67 -20.62 -7.23
CA GLN A 130 12.39 -19.49 -6.65
C GLN A 130 11.79 -19.02 -5.31
N PHE A 131 10.48 -19.19 -5.13
CA PHE A 131 9.75 -18.69 -3.95
C PHE A 131 9.42 -19.79 -2.93
N ILE A 132 9.67 -21.06 -3.22
CA ILE A 132 9.59 -22.14 -2.23
C ILE A 132 10.89 -22.17 -1.44
N ARG A 133 10.83 -21.83 -0.16
CA ARG A 133 11.90 -22.18 0.77
C ARG A 133 11.73 -23.62 1.25
N GLY A 134 12.86 -24.28 1.49
CA GLY A 134 12.89 -25.69 1.91
C GLY A 134 12.25 -25.97 3.28
N ASP A 135 12.10 -24.96 4.14
CA ASP A 135 11.47 -25.05 5.45
C ASP A 135 9.94 -24.88 5.42
N HIS A 136 9.42 -24.03 4.52
CA HIS A 136 7.98 -23.80 4.40
C HIS A 136 7.27 -24.76 3.46
N GLY A 137 7.96 -25.33 2.46
CA GLY A 137 7.38 -26.29 1.50
C GLY A 137 6.31 -25.70 0.56
N VAL A 138 5.96 -24.42 0.72
CA VAL A 138 5.01 -23.66 -0.09
C VAL A 138 5.67 -22.40 -0.64
N PRO A 139 5.27 -21.92 -1.84
CA PRO A 139 5.77 -20.67 -2.37
C PRO A 139 5.38 -19.54 -1.41
N THR A 140 6.35 -18.75 -0.99
CA THR A 140 6.18 -17.69 0.00
C THR A 140 6.74 -16.39 -0.54
N ILE A 141 5.97 -15.30 -0.47
CA ILE A 141 6.46 -13.95 -0.71
C ILE A 141 6.80 -13.29 0.61
N MET A 142 7.95 -12.63 0.68
CA MET A 142 8.41 -11.92 1.85
C MET A 142 8.22 -10.42 1.64
N LEU A 143 7.59 -9.75 2.60
CA LEU A 143 7.63 -8.30 2.74
C LEU A 143 8.70 -7.93 3.74
N GLU A 144 9.65 -7.10 3.33
CA GLU A 144 10.56 -6.38 4.21
C GLU A 144 10.11 -4.93 4.27
N ALA A 145 9.89 -4.40 5.47
CA ALA A 145 9.54 -3.00 5.65
C ALA A 145 10.44 -2.33 6.70
N VAL A 146 10.82 -1.10 6.40
CA VAL A 146 11.58 -0.21 7.27
C VAL A 146 10.59 0.83 7.78
N ALA A 147 10.22 0.70 9.04
CA ALA A 147 9.27 1.58 9.70
C ALA A 147 9.89 2.28 10.91
N SER A 148 9.57 3.56 11.06
CA SER A 148 9.96 4.34 12.23
C SER A 148 8.91 4.28 13.35
N ALA A 149 9.29 4.74 14.55
CA ALA A 149 8.45 4.66 15.75
C ALA A 149 7.12 5.43 15.63
N ASP A 150 7.05 6.43 14.74
CA ASP A 150 5.84 7.18 14.38
C ASP A 150 4.97 6.47 13.33
N LEU A 151 5.26 5.20 13.01
CA LEU A 151 4.55 4.33 12.07
C LEU A 151 4.69 4.76 10.61
N TRP A 152 5.70 5.58 10.29
CA TRP A 152 6.01 5.90 8.90
C TRP A 152 6.77 4.75 8.24
N ILE A 153 6.30 4.30 7.09
CA ILE A 153 6.98 3.27 6.28
C ILE A 153 7.86 4.00 5.26
N TRP A 154 9.16 3.93 5.46
CA TRP A 154 10.16 4.60 4.60
C TRP A 154 10.55 3.74 3.41
N HIS A 155 10.52 2.42 3.60
CA HIS A 155 10.82 1.45 2.56
C HIS A 155 9.98 0.20 2.77
N ALA A 156 9.50 -0.36 1.67
CA ALA A 156 8.83 -1.65 1.63
C ALA A 156 9.27 -2.40 0.37
N PHE A 157 9.66 -3.65 0.53
CA PHE A 157 10.13 -4.53 -0.54
C PHE A 157 9.37 -5.85 -0.48
N PHE A 158 8.93 -6.35 -1.64
CA PHE A 158 8.34 -7.68 -1.78
C PHE A 158 9.25 -8.55 -2.63
N GLY A 159 9.61 -9.74 -2.14
CA GLY A 159 10.52 -10.62 -2.86
C GLY A 159 10.59 -12.04 -2.32
N ALA A 160 11.48 -12.84 -2.90
CA ALA A 160 11.78 -14.18 -2.40
C ALA A 160 12.49 -14.06 -1.04
N ALA A 161 12.17 -14.96 -0.11
CA ALA A 161 12.81 -14.97 1.19
C ALA A 161 14.33 -15.18 1.07
N GLY A 162 15.13 -14.30 1.71
CA GLY A 162 16.59 -14.31 1.62
C GLY A 162 17.18 -13.62 0.37
N SER A 163 16.36 -12.97 -0.47
CA SER A 163 16.85 -12.17 -1.60
C SER A 163 17.45 -10.82 -1.20
N ASN A 164 17.21 -10.37 0.03
CA ASN A 164 17.89 -9.25 0.65
C ASN A 164 18.58 -9.75 1.93
N ASN A 165 19.86 -9.43 2.06
CA ASN A 165 20.61 -9.66 3.29
C ASN A 165 20.43 -8.45 4.20
N ASP A 166 20.30 -8.71 5.50
CA ASP A 166 20.15 -7.78 6.63
C ASP A 166 21.22 -6.67 6.74
N ILE A 167 22.23 -6.68 5.87
CA ILE A 167 23.42 -5.81 5.89
C ILE A 167 23.24 -4.52 5.06
N LYS A 168 22.22 -4.41 4.20
CA LYS A 168 22.11 -3.30 3.24
C LYS A 168 21.44 -2.01 3.76
N LEU A 169 21.11 -1.90 5.05
CA LEU A 169 20.55 -0.67 5.61
C LEU A 169 21.57 0.30 6.23
N MET A 170 22.87 0.00 6.16
CA MET A 170 23.90 1.04 6.30
C MET A 170 24.00 1.81 4.98
N CYS A 171 23.41 3.00 4.98
CA CYS A 171 23.56 4.10 4.02
C CYS A 171 24.03 3.66 2.62
N TRP A 172 23.11 3.60 1.63
CA TRP A 172 23.27 4.14 0.27
C TRP A 172 22.17 3.64 -0.68
N THR A 173 21.64 4.56 -1.48
CA THR A 173 20.83 4.40 -2.72
C THR A 173 19.33 4.07 -2.66
N SER A 174 18.56 5.10 -2.33
CA SER A 174 17.38 5.63 -3.04
C SER A 174 16.91 4.95 -4.36
N HIS A 175 16.31 3.75 -4.37
CA HIS A 175 15.80 3.18 -5.64
C HIS A 175 14.46 2.45 -5.66
N HIS A 176 13.69 2.34 -4.56
CA HIS A 176 12.47 1.52 -4.60
C HIS A 176 11.26 2.25 -4.00
N CYS A 177 10.26 2.49 -4.84
CA CYS A 177 8.95 2.99 -4.46
C CYS A 177 7.91 1.99 -4.96
N LEU A 178 7.04 1.51 -4.08
CA LEU A 178 5.90 0.67 -4.44
C LEU A 178 4.77 1.57 -4.94
N LEU A 179 4.32 1.37 -6.18
CA LEU A 179 3.14 2.00 -6.73
C LEU A 179 2.04 0.95 -6.87
N ILE A 180 0.97 1.09 -6.09
CA ILE A 180 -0.25 0.28 -6.22
C ILE A 180 -1.15 0.96 -7.25
N TYR A 181 -1.51 0.25 -8.31
CA TYR A 181 -2.58 0.69 -9.20
C TYR A 181 -3.43 -0.49 -9.63
N TYR A 182 -4.66 -0.19 -10.05
CA TYR A 182 -5.64 -1.19 -10.40
C TYR A 182 -5.95 -1.11 -11.89
N LYS A 183 -5.84 -2.24 -12.60
CA LYS A 183 -6.09 -2.32 -14.04
C LYS A 183 -6.81 -3.63 -14.34
N GLY A 184 -7.96 -3.54 -15.01
CA GLY A 184 -8.61 -4.70 -15.61
C GLY A 184 -9.19 -5.77 -14.68
N GLY A 185 -9.46 -5.50 -13.41
CA GLY A 185 -9.95 -6.54 -12.48
C GLY A 185 -8.95 -6.92 -11.39
N HIS A 186 -7.70 -6.47 -11.52
CA HIS A 186 -6.58 -6.98 -10.75
C HIS A 186 -5.82 -5.85 -10.05
N LEU A 187 -5.43 -6.11 -8.81
CA LEU A 187 -4.53 -5.26 -8.04
C LEU A 187 -3.11 -5.44 -8.60
N MET A 188 -2.58 -4.44 -9.28
CA MET A 188 -1.21 -4.46 -9.81
C MET A 188 -0.27 -3.70 -8.88
N PHE A 189 0.85 -4.34 -8.57
CA PHE A 189 1.97 -3.75 -7.86
C PHE A 189 3.05 -3.41 -8.88
N SER A 190 3.31 -2.13 -9.12
CA SER A 190 4.46 -1.72 -9.92
C SER A 190 5.60 -1.31 -9.00
N LEU A 191 6.72 -2.00 -9.19
CA LEU A 191 7.99 -1.71 -8.56
C LEU A 191 8.83 -0.98 -9.61
N GLN A 192 9.11 0.30 -9.42
CA GLN A 192 9.97 1.02 -10.35
C GLN A 192 11.44 0.67 -10.04
N LEU A 193 11.98 -0.27 -10.82
CA LEU A 193 13.39 -0.63 -10.78
C LEU A 193 14.14 0.17 -11.85
N MET A 194 15.13 0.96 -11.41
CA MET A 194 16.19 1.47 -12.30
C MET A 194 15.72 2.26 -13.53
N GLY A 195 14.77 3.19 -13.38
CA GLY A 195 14.36 4.06 -14.50
C GLY A 195 13.68 3.35 -15.68
N HIS A 196 13.46 2.04 -15.59
CA HIS A 196 12.60 1.29 -16.48
C HIS A 196 11.27 1.06 -15.77
N ASN A 197 10.17 1.42 -16.45
CA ASN A 197 8.83 1.01 -16.04
C ASN A 197 8.71 -0.50 -16.25
N THR A 198 9.05 -1.30 -15.24
CA THR A 198 8.63 -2.70 -15.17
C THR A 198 7.24 -2.74 -14.55
N ILE A 199 6.25 -2.85 -15.44
CA ILE A 199 4.90 -3.27 -15.12
C ILE A 199 5.00 -4.77 -14.81
N TRP A 200 4.77 -5.15 -13.56
CA TRP A 200 4.56 -6.55 -13.23
C TRP A 200 3.08 -6.85 -13.45
N ASP A 201 2.77 -7.40 -14.61
CA ASP A 201 1.50 -8.07 -14.85
C ASP A 201 1.57 -9.42 -14.12
N THR A 202 0.78 -9.58 -13.06
CA THR A 202 0.39 -10.92 -12.60
C THR A 202 -1.12 -10.96 -12.65
N ILE A 203 -1.61 -11.83 -13.55
CA ILE A 203 -2.98 -12.25 -13.84
C ILE A 203 -4.05 -11.44 -13.12
#